data_AF-A0A0Q6AZB6-F1
#
_entry.id   AF-A0A0Q6AZB6-F1
#
_cell.length_a   1.000
_cell.length_b   1.000
_cell.length_c   1.000
_cell.angle_alpha   90.00
_cell.angle_beta   90.00
_cell.angle_gamma   90.00
#
_symmetry.space_group_name_H-M   'P 1'
#
loop_
_entity.id
_entity.type
_entity.pdbx_description
1 polymer ?
#
loop_
_entity_poly.entity_id
_entity_poly.type
_entity_poly.pdbx_seq_one_letter_code
_entity_poly.pdbx_strand_id
1 'polypeptide(L)'
;MAPNDRDPVDPADTPSPLPPEMPRSLTILRDEDAPPVRAAPWREVRVAFLAPTTSTEAASGVRHLLDEPELHFSPGLRQGTLALMPRRAALLRVVLEWEWSVEAASFSVNSFEPEPFTSDERDALEAWLRATARRLQLFEGALTRAVARVDHDVVRGIDTSSPESSLAGAAAVARAAGAVASSSGPDDSRPGGARADDLATAGPAATTMRTATLGTRLASPAHGAPHPVVDVTLPDASDPGWEVFVDTASGQTLGYRRTLDDDGSAYAFSYLVADDVDDVTPDDLVDWHDQHIQRQLLVEDARQAYVHLLAGLEPPVSVQYTV
;
A
#
# COMPACT_ATOMS: atom_id res chain seq x y z
N MET A 1 -11.91 -26.49 56.97
CA MET A 1 -11.50 -26.25 55.58
C MET A 1 -12.65 -25.59 54.84
N ALA A 2 -12.55 -24.28 54.67
CA ALA A 2 -13.29 -23.47 53.71
C ALA A 2 -12.26 -22.43 53.21
N PRO A 3 -12.03 -22.25 51.90
CA PRO A 3 -11.05 -21.28 51.43
C PRO A 3 -11.69 -19.90 51.28
N ASN A 4 -10.91 -18.92 51.72
CA ASN A 4 -11.08 -17.48 51.75
C ASN A 4 -11.95 -16.85 50.66
N ASP A 5 -12.89 -16.03 51.13
CA ASP A 5 -13.41 -14.85 50.45
C ASP A 5 -12.25 -14.02 49.87
N ARG A 6 -12.30 -13.77 48.56
CA ARG A 6 -11.50 -12.73 47.93
C ARG A 6 -12.17 -11.39 48.22
N ASP A 7 -11.44 -10.49 48.85
CA ASP A 7 -11.85 -9.10 49.00
C ASP A 7 -12.21 -8.49 47.64
N PRO A 8 -13.24 -7.63 47.56
CA PRO A 8 -13.56 -6.90 46.35
C PRO A 8 -12.41 -5.93 46.03
N VAL A 9 -11.89 -6.03 44.80
CA VAL A 9 -10.89 -5.08 44.26
C VAL A 9 -11.51 -3.69 44.28
N ASP A 10 -10.86 -2.76 44.99
CA ASP A 10 -11.25 -1.36 45.04
C ASP A 10 -11.07 -0.76 43.63
N PRO A 11 -12.09 -0.12 43.02
CA PRO A 11 -11.95 0.52 41.71
C PRO A 11 -10.87 1.62 41.66
N ALA A 12 -10.31 2.02 42.81
CA ALA A 12 -9.17 2.93 42.92
C ALA A 12 -7.79 2.30 42.62
N ASP A 13 -7.69 0.96 42.48
CA ASP A 13 -6.43 0.24 42.23
C ASP A 13 -6.08 0.08 40.74
N THR A 14 -6.78 0.79 39.85
CA THR A 14 -6.31 0.95 38.46
C THR A 14 -5.13 1.93 38.48
N PRO A 15 -3.95 1.58 37.92
CA PRO A 15 -2.85 2.51 37.82
C PRO A 15 -3.31 3.75 37.06
N SER A 16 -3.36 4.88 37.76
CA SER A 16 -3.80 6.16 37.20
C SER A 16 -2.93 6.51 35.99
N PRO A 17 -3.50 6.74 34.80
CA PRO A 17 -2.72 7.10 33.62
C PRO A 17 -2.30 8.57 33.76
N LEU A 18 -1.09 8.78 34.27
CA LEU A 18 -0.38 10.05 34.39
C LEU A 18 -0.91 11.05 35.47
N PRO A 19 -0.04 11.93 36.01
CA PRO A 19 -0.43 12.92 37.01
C PRO A 19 -1.44 13.94 36.43
N PRO A 20 -2.43 14.41 37.23
CA PRO A 20 -3.56 15.22 36.76
C PRO A 20 -3.25 16.68 36.35
N GLU A 21 -1.99 17.03 36.04
CA GLU A 21 -1.59 18.41 35.69
C GLU A 21 -0.66 18.46 34.46
N MET A 22 -1.06 17.84 33.35
CA MET A 22 -0.43 18.10 32.04
C MET A 22 -1.49 18.60 31.04
N PRO A 23 -1.75 19.92 30.96
CA PRO A 23 -2.75 20.50 30.04
C PRO A 23 -2.41 20.29 28.55
N ARG A 24 -1.24 19.70 28.26
CA ARG A 24 -0.73 19.35 26.93
C ARG A 24 -0.79 17.86 26.64
N SER A 25 -1.53 17.09 27.42
CA SER A 25 -1.71 15.65 27.20
C SER A 25 -3.18 15.23 27.16
N LEU A 26 -3.46 14.19 26.40
CA LEU A 26 -4.77 13.57 26.27
C LEU A 26 -4.59 12.05 26.29
N THR A 27 -5.39 11.35 27.08
CA THR A 27 -5.44 9.89 27.07
C THR A 27 -6.83 9.45 26.67
N ILE A 28 -6.92 8.62 25.64
CA ILE A 28 -8.18 8.10 25.09
C ILE A 28 -8.21 6.59 25.33
N LEU A 29 -9.31 6.08 25.89
CA LEU A 29 -9.48 4.64 26.04
C LEU A 29 -9.62 3.99 24.65
N ARG A 30 -9.12 2.77 24.49
CA ARG A 30 -9.16 2.08 23.18
C ARG A 30 -10.56 1.98 22.59
N ASP A 31 -11.57 1.74 23.43
CA ASP A 31 -12.96 1.60 22.98
C ASP A 31 -13.60 2.95 22.57
N GLU A 32 -12.97 4.07 22.96
CA GLU A 32 -13.37 5.44 22.61
C GLU A 32 -12.58 5.99 21.40
N ASP A 33 -11.39 5.42 21.13
CA ASP A 33 -10.54 5.73 19.98
C ASP A 33 -11.02 5.00 18.73
N ALA A 34 -12.24 5.34 18.28
CA ALA A 34 -12.86 4.75 17.10
C ALA A 34 -12.63 5.61 15.84
N PRO A 35 -11.60 5.33 15.01
CA PRO A 35 -11.59 5.76 13.62
C PRO A 35 -12.79 5.07 12.92
N PRO A 36 -13.73 5.80 12.28
CA PRO A 36 -13.51 7.00 11.47
C PRO A 36 -14.41 8.17 11.85
N VAL A 37 -14.77 8.37 13.12
CA VAL A 37 -15.66 9.49 13.54
C VAL A 37 -15.11 10.86 13.08
N ARG A 38 -13.79 10.97 12.92
CA ARG A 38 -13.05 12.17 12.52
C ARG A 38 -12.53 12.15 11.08
N ALA A 39 -12.82 11.10 10.32
CA ALA A 39 -12.32 10.98 8.95
C ALA A 39 -13.01 11.99 8.02
N ALA A 40 -12.25 12.59 7.11
CA ALA A 40 -12.81 13.52 6.13
C ALA A 40 -13.80 12.81 5.19
N PRO A 41 -14.70 13.57 4.52
CA PRO A 41 -15.56 13.01 3.50
C PRO A 41 -14.76 12.25 2.44
N TRP A 42 -15.36 11.19 1.91
CA TRP A 42 -14.77 10.41 0.83
C TRP A 42 -14.44 11.29 -0.38
N ARG A 43 -13.23 11.14 -0.93
CA ARG A 43 -12.80 11.79 -2.17
C ARG A 43 -12.07 10.81 -3.11
N GLU A 44 -12.13 11.13 -4.39
CA GLU A 44 -11.47 10.36 -5.46
C GLU A 44 -10.19 11.05 -5.91
N VAL A 45 -9.12 10.27 -6.03
CA VAL A 45 -7.80 10.68 -6.55
C VAL A 45 -7.55 9.94 -7.86
N ARG A 46 -7.14 10.66 -8.90
CA ARG A 46 -6.71 10.06 -10.17
C ARG A 46 -5.20 9.96 -10.22
N VAL A 47 -4.69 8.75 -10.40
CA VAL A 47 -3.25 8.48 -10.42
C VAL A 47 -2.84 7.93 -11.77
N ALA A 48 -1.80 8.52 -12.36
CA ALA A 48 -1.16 7.99 -13.56
C ALA A 48 0.16 7.28 -13.23
N PHE A 49 0.33 6.07 -13.75
CA PHE A 49 1.52 5.24 -13.62
C PHE A 49 2.17 5.02 -14.99
N LEU A 50 3.51 4.91 -15.01
CA LEU A 50 4.25 4.41 -16.17
C LEU A 50 4.39 2.90 -16.05
N ALA A 51 3.68 2.14 -16.89
CA ALA A 51 3.81 0.70 -16.96
C ALA A 51 4.62 0.31 -18.21
N PRO A 52 5.44 -0.75 -18.17
CA PRO A 52 6.02 -1.34 -19.36
C PRO A 52 4.92 -1.74 -20.34
N THR A 53 5.12 -1.51 -21.64
CA THR A 53 4.17 -1.97 -22.67
C THR A 53 3.93 -3.48 -22.60
N THR A 54 4.98 -4.25 -22.28
CA THR A 54 4.93 -5.70 -22.05
C THR A 54 4.01 -6.13 -20.90
N SER A 55 3.68 -5.23 -19.96
CA SER A 55 2.69 -5.52 -18.93
C SER A 55 1.26 -5.54 -19.46
N THR A 56 0.94 -4.81 -20.53
CA THR A 56 -0.45 -4.64 -21.00
C THR A 56 -1.13 -5.96 -21.36
N GLU A 57 -0.39 -6.87 -21.99
CA GLU A 57 -0.91 -8.17 -22.44
C GLU A 57 -0.41 -9.32 -21.57
N ALA A 58 0.25 -9.03 -20.44
CA ALA A 58 0.91 -10.03 -19.61
C ALA A 58 -0.06 -11.09 -19.07
N ALA A 59 -1.29 -10.70 -18.74
CA ALA A 59 -2.33 -11.61 -18.24
C ALA A 59 -3.21 -12.22 -19.35
N SER A 60 -2.96 -11.94 -20.64
CA SER A 60 -3.85 -12.35 -21.75
C SER A 60 -4.14 -13.86 -21.76
N GLY A 61 -3.12 -14.68 -21.51
CA GLY A 61 -3.24 -16.14 -21.49
C GLY A 61 -4.01 -16.72 -20.30
N VAL A 62 -4.19 -15.95 -19.22
CA VAL A 62 -4.85 -16.42 -17.98
C VAL A 62 -6.10 -15.62 -17.62
N ARG A 63 -6.40 -14.53 -18.34
CA ARG A 63 -7.49 -13.60 -18.02
C ARG A 63 -8.86 -14.28 -17.95
N HIS A 64 -9.08 -15.34 -18.73
CA HIS A 64 -10.31 -16.13 -18.70
C HIS A 64 -10.51 -16.91 -17.38
N LEU A 65 -9.46 -17.07 -16.57
CA LEU A 65 -9.48 -17.73 -15.26
C LEU A 65 -9.73 -16.75 -14.11
N LEU A 66 -9.69 -15.44 -14.40
CA LEU A 66 -9.69 -14.37 -13.41
C LEU A 66 -11.00 -13.57 -13.50
N ASP A 67 -11.76 -13.56 -12.41
CA ASP A 67 -13.01 -12.81 -12.28
C ASP A 67 -12.86 -11.81 -11.12
N GLU A 68 -12.63 -10.55 -11.46
CA GLU A 68 -12.26 -9.49 -10.50
C GLU A 68 -11.11 -9.92 -9.56
N PRO A 69 -9.93 -10.30 -10.09
CA PRO A 69 -8.87 -10.87 -9.27
C PRO A 69 -8.28 -9.86 -8.29
N GLU A 70 -7.84 -10.36 -7.13
CA GLU A 70 -7.01 -9.61 -6.18
C GLU A 70 -5.62 -10.21 -6.15
N LEU A 71 -4.60 -9.37 -6.35
CA LEU A 71 -3.20 -9.78 -6.43
C LEU A 71 -2.36 -9.02 -5.40
N HIS A 72 -1.90 -9.71 -4.37
CA HIS A 72 -1.05 -9.14 -3.32
C HIS A 72 0.41 -9.52 -3.54
N PHE A 73 1.28 -8.53 -3.46
CA PHE A 73 2.72 -8.70 -3.59
C PHE A 73 3.41 -8.27 -2.30
N SER A 74 4.26 -9.14 -1.76
CA SER A 74 5.20 -8.82 -0.70
C SER A 74 6.62 -9.07 -1.21
N PRO A 75 7.50 -8.04 -1.25
CA PRO A 75 8.89 -8.22 -1.65
C PRO A 75 9.63 -9.04 -0.58
N GLY A 76 10.52 -9.93 -1.02
CA GLY A 76 11.27 -10.81 -0.12
C GLY A 76 12.76 -10.53 -0.11
N LEU A 77 13.31 -10.16 1.05
CA LEU A 77 14.74 -10.36 1.36
C LEU A 77 15.01 -11.75 1.97
N ARG A 78 13.98 -12.36 2.56
CA ARG A 78 14.00 -13.74 3.10
C ARG A 78 12.83 -14.58 2.59
N GLN A 79 11.66 -14.01 2.32
CA GLN A 79 10.55 -14.72 1.70
C GLN A 79 9.70 -13.73 0.92
N GLY A 80 9.69 -13.86 -0.41
CA GLY A 80 8.80 -13.11 -1.28
C GLY A 80 7.55 -13.92 -1.58
N THR A 81 6.43 -13.22 -1.68
CA THR A 81 5.12 -13.85 -1.89
C THR A 81 4.32 -13.08 -2.93
N LEU A 82 3.70 -13.82 -3.83
CA LEU A 82 2.66 -13.33 -4.72
C LEU A 82 1.41 -14.17 -4.47
N ALA A 83 0.39 -13.56 -3.87
CA ALA A 83 -0.88 -14.20 -3.54
C ALA A 83 -1.97 -13.67 -4.46
N LEU A 84 -2.60 -14.58 -5.20
CA LEU A 84 -3.70 -14.31 -6.11
C LEU A 84 -4.98 -14.91 -5.55
N MET A 85 -6.01 -14.09 -5.43
CA MET A 85 -7.39 -14.52 -5.30
C MET A 85 -8.04 -14.35 -6.67
N PRO A 86 -8.17 -15.42 -7.47
CA PRO A 86 -8.60 -15.30 -8.86
C PRO A 86 -10.09 -14.95 -8.99
N ARG A 87 -10.89 -15.16 -7.93
CA ARG A 87 -12.30 -14.77 -7.86
C ARG A 87 -12.62 -14.27 -6.45
N ARG A 88 -13.16 -13.06 -6.31
CA ARG A 88 -13.46 -12.42 -5.00
C ARG A 88 -14.31 -13.26 -4.05
N ALA A 89 -15.26 -14.03 -4.58
CA ALA A 89 -16.19 -14.84 -3.78
C ALA A 89 -15.77 -16.31 -3.61
N ALA A 90 -14.71 -16.75 -4.30
CA ALA A 90 -14.23 -18.12 -4.17
C ALA A 90 -13.27 -18.20 -2.98
N LEU A 91 -13.44 -19.21 -2.12
CA LEU A 91 -12.43 -19.60 -1.13
C LEU A 91 -11.26 -20.31 -1.84
N LEU A 92 -10.66 -19.60 -2.80
CA LEU A 92 -9.63 -20.05 -3.72
C LEU A 92 -8.47 -19.05 -3.67
N ARG A 93 -7.29 -19.55 -3.31
CA ARG A 93 -6.07 -18.75 -3.21
C ARG A 93 -4.93 -19.47 -3.93
N VAL A 94 -4.36 -18.82 -4.93
CA VAL A 94 -3.16 -19.27 -5.62
C VAL A 94 -1.97 -18.52 -5.07
N VAL A 95 -0.91 -19.22 -4.67
CA VAL A 95 0.24 -18.61 -4.01
C VAL A 95 1.53 -19.05 -4.70
N LEU A 96 2.38 -18.07 -5.00
CA LEU A 96 3.77 -18.27 -5.38
C LEU A 96 4.66 -17.71 -4.27
N GLU A 97 5.48 -18.57 -3.67
CA GLU A 97 6.39 -18.22 -2.55
C GLU A 97 7.83 -18.56 -2.91
N TRP A 98 8.77 -17.65 -2.64
CA TRP A 98 10.19 -17.88 -2.89
C TRP A 98 11.06 -17.30 -1.78
N GLU A 99 12.19 -17.95 -1.51
CA GLU A 99 13.17 -17.45 -0.53
C GLU A 99 14.26 -16.64 -1.25
N TRP A 100 14.94 -17.26 -2.22
CA TRP A 100 16.12 -16.70 -2.89
C TRP A 100 15.91 -16.38 -4.36
N SER A 101 15.06 -17.13 -5.07
CA SER A 101 14.79 -16.90 -6.50
C SER A 101 13.38 -17.32 -6.90
N VAL A 102 12.81 -16.58 -7.86
CA VAL A 102 11.49 -16.88 -8.42
C VAL A 102 11.50 -18.23 -9.15
N GLU A 103 12.65 -18.68 -9.64
CA GLU A 103 12.84 -19.97 -10.33
C GLU A 103 12.68 -21.15 -9.37
N ALA A 104 13.12 -20.99 -8.11
CA ALA A 104 12.97 -21.99 -7.06
C ALA A 104 11.66 -21.83 -6.27
N ALA A 105 10.74 -20.95 -6.72
CA ALA A 105 9.51 -20.69 -6.00
C ALA A 105 8.61 -21.94 -5.88
N SER A 106 7.95 -22.06 -4.73
CA SER A 106 6.88 -23.01 -4.48
C SER A 106 5.57 -22.43 -4.99
N PHE A 107 4.86 -23.20 -5.82
CA PHE A 107 3.53 -22.86 -6.31
C PHE A 107 2.49 -23.73 -5.61
N SER A 108 1.43 -23.10 -5.09
CA SER A 108 0.33 -23.81 -4.44
C SER A 108 -1.03 -23.22 -4.82
N VAL A 109 -2.05 -24.09 -4.84
CA VAL A 109 -3.46 -23.72 -5.04
C VAL A 109 -4.22 -24.24 -3.84
N ASN A 110 -4.79 -23.33 -3.05
CA ASN A 110 -5.58 -23.64 -1.87
C ASN A 110 -7.05 -23.39 -2.23
N SER A 111 -7.87 -24.42 -2.16
CA SER A 111 -9.26 -24.39 -2.60
C SER A 111 -10.11 -25.34 -1.77
N PHE A 112 -11.39 -25.00 -1.59
CA PHE A 112 -12.39 -25.95 -1.10
C PHE A 112 -12.89 -26.90 -2.20
N GLU A 113 -12.82 -26.47 -3.46
CA GLU A 113 -13.07 -27.34 -4.61
C GLU A 113 -11.85 -28.22 -4.85
N PRO A 114 -12.00 -29.56 -5.02
CA PRO A 114 -10.86 -30.47 -5.16
C PRO A 114 -9.93 -30.15 -6.33
N GLU A 115 -10.50 -29.73 -7.47
CA GLU A 115 -9.77 -29.46 -8.70
C GLU A 115 -10.35 -28.20 -9.36
N PRO A 116 -10.01 -27.00 -8.84
CA PRO A 116 -10.58 -25.73 -9.34
C PRO A 116 -10.03 -25.34 -10.73
N PHE A 117 -8.94 -25.99 -11.16
CA PHE A 117 -8.24 -25.75 -12.41
C PHE A 117 -7.74 -27.08 -12.99
N THR A 118 -7.79 -27.19 -14.32
CA THR A 118 -7.11 -28.24 -15.08
C THR A 118 -5.59 -28.10 -14.97
N SER A 119 -4.84 -29.15 -15.36
CA SER A 119 -3.37 -29.11 -15.35
C SER A 119 -2.82 -27.96 -16.20
N ASP A 120 -3.35 -27.78 -17.42
CA ASP A 120 -2.89 -26.73 -18.34
C ASP A 120 -3.16 -25.31 -17.78
N GLU A 121 -4.30 -25.12 -17.12
CA GLU A 121 -4.65 -23.85 -16.47
C GLU A 121 -3.73 -23.56 -15.27
N ARG A 122 -3.38 -24.59 -14.49
CA ARG A 122 -2.42 -24.46 -13.38
C ARG A 122 -1.03 -24.08 -13.88
N ASP A 123 -0.55 -24.74 -14.93
CA ASP A 123 0.75 -24.45 -15.54
C ASP A 123 0.77 -23.02 -16.11
N ALA A 124 -0.32 -22.59 -16.74
CA ALA A 124 -0.46 -21.22 -17.26
C ALA A 124 -0.45 -20.18 -16.13
N LEU A 125 -1.19 -20.42 -15.03
CA LEU A 125 -1.22 -19.55 -13.85
C LEU A 125 0.15 -19.46 -13.19
N GLU A 126 0.82 -20.59 -13.00
CA GLU A 126 2.16 -20.63 -12.42
C GLU A 126 3.16 -19.86 -13.28
N ALA A 127 3.18 -20.11 -14.59
CA ALA A 127 4.07 -19.42 -15.52
C ALA A 127 3.84 -17.90 -15.51
N TRP A 128 2.57 -17.47 -15.49
CA TRP A 128 2.20 -16.06 -15.40
C TRP A 128 2.61 -15.44 -14.06
N LEU A 129 2.39 -16.11 -12.92
CA LEU A 129 2.80 -15.61 -11.60
C LEU A 129 4.32 -15.48 -11.50
N ARG A 130 5.08 -16.45 -12.02
CA ARG A 130 6.56 -16.38 -12.05
C ARG A 130 7.04 -15.21 -12.93
N ALA A 131 6.43 -15.01 -14.10
CA ALA A 131 6.76 -13.87 -14.96
C ALA A 131 6.41 -12.52 -14.30
N THR A 132 5.29 -12.47 -13.59
CA THR A 132 4.85 -11.30 -12.84
C THR A 132 5.77 -10.99 -11.66
N ALA A 133 6.16 -12.00 -10.88
CA ALA A 133 7.11 -11.83 -9.76
C ALA A 133 8.46 -11.28 -10.23
N ARG A 134 9.02 -11.81 -11.34
CA ARG A 134 10.25 -11.26 -11.95
C ARG A 134 10.10 -9.80 -12.36
N ARG A 135 8.95 -9.44 -12.94
CA ARG A 135 8.67 -8.06 -13.34
C ARG A 135 8.56 -7.15 -12.11
N LEU A 136 7.86 -7.58 -11.07
CA LEU A 136 7.72 -6.82 -9.84
C LEU A 136 9.07 -6.57 -9.16
N GLN A 137 9.96 -7.58 -9.12
CA GLN A 137 11.33 -7.40 -8.64
C GLN A 137 12.13 -6.41 -9.48
N LEU A 138 12.04 -6.50 -10.82
CA LEU A 138 12.75 -5.59 -11.72
C LEU A 138 12.28 -4.13 -11.57
N PHE A 139 10.99 -3.93 -11.30
CA PHE A 139 10.36 -2.62 -11.21
C PHE A 139 10.09 -2.15 -9.77
N GLU A 140 10.61 -2.84 -8.74
CA GLU A 140 10.37 -2.50 -7.33
C GLU A 140 10.73 -1.04 -7.02
N GLY A 141 11.90 -0.57 -7.47
CA GLY A 141 12.29 0.82 -7.29
C GLY A 141 11.40 1.82 -8.03
N ALA A 142 10.85 1.45 -9.19
CA ALA A 142 9.89 2.29 -9.92
C ALA A 142 8.54 2.33 -9.19
N LEU A 143 8.11 1.20 -8.64
CA LEU A 143 6.93 1.08 -7.80
C LEU A 143 7.03 1.97 -6.56
N THR A 144 8.12 1.87 -5.80
CA THR A 144 8.33 2.68 -4.61
C THR A 144 8.31 4.18 -4.92
N ARG A 145 8.98 4.61 -6.00
CA ARG A 145 8.95 6.03 -6.43
C ARG A 145 7.57 6.49 -6.87
N ALA A 146 6.84 5.67 -7.62
CA ALA A 146 5.51 6.04 -8.07
C ALA A 146 4.54 6.18 -6.88
N VAL A 147 4.58 5.24 -5.93
CA VAL A 147 3.75 5.30 -4.72
C VAL A 147 4.12 6.51 -3.85
N ALA A 148 5.41 6.76 -3.64
CA ALA A 148 5.86 7.95 -2.92
C ALA A 148 5.43 9.26 -3.60
N ARG A 149 5.29 9.26 -4.93
CA ARG A 149 4.77 10.40 -5.66
C ARG A 149 3.27 10.62 -5.42
N VAL A 150 2.47 9.54 -5.42
CA VAL A 150 1.04 9.62 -5.07
C VAL A 150 0.87 10.21 -3.68
N ASP A 151 1.61 9.65 -2.72
CA ASP A 151 1.62 10.10 -1.34
C ASP A 151 1.95 11.59 -1.24
N HIS A 152 3.06 12.01 -1.86
CA HIS A 152 3.50 13.41 -1.90
C HIS A 152 2.43 14.36 -2.43
N ASP A 153 1.76 14.00 -3.53
CA ASP A 153 0.75 14.84 -4.19
C ASP A 153 -0.54 14.91 -3.35
N VAL A 154 -1.08 13.77 -2.91
CA VAL A 154 -2.39 13.68 -2.25
C VAL A 154 -2.38 14.30 -0.85
N VAL A 155 -1.29 14.11 -0.09
CA VAL A 155 -1.10 14.72 1.23
C VAL A 155 -1.03 16.26 1.13
N ARG A 156 -0.65 16.81 -0.03
CA ARG A 156 -0.68 18.25 -0.32
C ARG A 156 -2.01 18.72 -0.91
N GLY A 157 -3.02 17.85 -0.96
CA GLY A 157 -4.35 18.17 -1.48
C GLY A 157 -4.45 18.14 -3.01
N ILE A 158 -3.51 17.49 -3.72
CA ILE A 158 -3.55 17.33 -5.17
C ILE A 158 -4.23 16.00 -5.51
N ASP A 159 -5.47 16.06 -5.99
CA ASP A 159 -6.27 14.87 -6.35
C ASP A 159 -5.90 14.26 -7.71
N THR A 160 -4.89 14.82 -8.41
CA THR A 160 -4.40 14.31 -9.69
C THR A 160 -2.89 14.11 -9.63
N SER A 161 -2.44 12.88 -9.42
CA SER A 161 -1.02 12.54 -9.37
C SER A 161 -0.53 12.03 -10.71
N SER A 162 0.62 12.53 -11.15
CA SER A 162 1.26 12.13 -12.40
C SER A 162 2.75 11.86 -12.18
N PRO A 163 3.37 10.98 -13.00
CA PRO A 163 4.81 10.76 -12.97
C PRO A 163 5.56 12.07 -13.21
N GLU A 164 6.80 12.17 -12.72
CA GLU A 164 7.65 13.33 -12.97
C GLU A 164 7.74 13.66 -14.47
N SER A 165 7.70 14.96 -14.79
CA SER A 165 7.64 15.43 -16.18
C SER A 165 8.78 14.93 -17.05
N SER A 166 9.97 14.69 -16.47
CA SER A 166 11.13 14.09 -17.13
C SER A 166 10.86 12.66 -17.60
N LEU A 167 10.28 11.82 -16.72
CA LEU A 167 9.92 10.43 -17.01
C LEU A 167 8.72 10.34 -17.94
N ALA A 168 7.71 11.19 -17.73
CA ALA A 168 6.53 11.28 -18.60
C ALA A 168 6.90 11.75 -20.02
N GLY A 169 7.82 12.72 -20.13
CA GLY A 169 8.36 13.20 -21.39
C GLY A 169 9.15 12.13 -22.14
N ALA A 170 10.04 11.40 -21.46
CA ALA A 170 10.77 10.28 -22.05
C ALA A 170 9.84 9.18 -22.59
N ALA A 171 8.79 8.83 -21.83
CA ALA A 171 7.77 7.88 -22.27
C ALA A 171 6.96 8.37 -23.48
N ALA A 172 6.61 9.66 -23.53
CA ALA A 172 5.93 10.25 -24.67
C ALA A 172 6.79 10.23 -25.95
N VAL A 173 8.07 10.56 -25.83
CA VAL A 173 9.02 10.50 -26.95
C VAL A 173 9.21 9.06 -27.45
N ALA A 174 9.33 8.09 -26.54
CA ALA A 174 9.43 6.68 -26.91
C ALA A 174 8.19 6.17 -27.68
N ARG A 175 6.98 6.56 -27.24
CA ARG A 175 5.74 6.25 -27.97
C ARG A 175 5.69 6.88 -29.36
N ALA A 176 6.12 8.14 -29.49
CA ALA A 176 6.17 8.81 -30.79
C ALA A 176 7.16 8.11 -31.74
N ALA A 177 8.33 7.70 -31.24
CA ALA A 177 9.32 6.96 -32.03
C ALA A 177 8.80 5.58 -32.49
N GLY A 178 8.10 4.85 -31.61
CA GLY A 178 7.48 3.57 -31.97
C GLY A 178 6.38 3.70 -33.03
N ALA A 179 5.56 4.75 -32.98
CA ALA A 179 4.51 5.00 -33.98
C ALA A 179 5.09 5.31 -35.39
N VAL A 180 6.25 5.96 -35.45
CA VAL A 180 6.96 6.23 -36.72
C VAL A 180 7.60 4.95 -37.29
N ALA A 181 8.09 4.04 -36.43
CA ALA A 181 8.61 2.75 -36.85
C ALA A 181 7.49 1.82 -37.38
N SER A 182 6.34 1.75 -36.71
CA SER A 182 5.20 0.92 -37.12
C SER A 182 4.46 1.43 -38.37
N SER A 183 4.69 2.68 -38.80
CA SER A 183 4.14 3.23 -40.04
C SER A 183 5.04 3.02 -41.26
N SER A 184 6.21 2.39 -41.08
CA SER A 184 7.20 2.12 -42.14
C SER A 184 7.19 0.64 -42.58
N GLY A 185 6.05 0.15 -43.09
CA GLY A 185 5.93 -0.96 -44.06
C GLY A 185 6.21 -2.41 -43.62
N PRO A 186 5.66 -3.42 -44.35
CA PRO A 186 5.48 -4.80 -43.85
C PRO A 186 6.46 -5.84 -44.45
N ASP A 187 6.35 -7.06 -43.90
CA ASP A 187 6.69 -8.38 -44.47
C ASP A 187 8.06 -9.00 -44.08
N ASP A 188 8.06 -9.84 -43.04
CA ASP A 188 8.74 -11.14 -43.15
C ASP A 188 8.14 -12.16 -42.14
N SER A 189 7.56 -13.22 -42.67
CA SER A 189 6.90 -14.29 -41.92
C SER A 189 7.90 -15.41 -41.62
N ARG A 190 8.28 -15.61 -40.35
CA ARG A 190 8.86 -16.89 -39.88
C ARG A 190 8.37 -17.27 -38.48
N PRO A 191 7.83 -18.50 -38.29
CA PRO A 191 7.46 -19.00 -36.99
C PRO A 191 8.61 -19.80 -36.37
N GLY A 192 8.91 -19.56 -35.10
CA GLY A 192 9.66 -20.50 -34.27
C GLY A 192 10.82 -19.87 -33.50
N GLY A 193 10.59 -19.69 -32.19
CA GLY A 193 11.67 -19.57 -31.20
C GLY A 193 12.02 -18.16 -30.74
N ALA A 194 11.11 -17.48 -30.05
CA ALA A 194 11.47 -16.30 -29.24
C ALA A 194 10.48 -16.19 -28.06
N ARG A 195 10.82 -16.76 -26.90
CA ARG A 195 10.04 -16.56 -25.66
C ARG A 195 10.87 -16.41 -24.38
N ALA A 196 12.20 -16.38 -24.45
CA ALA A 196 13.07 -16.22 -23.28
C ALA A 196 14.01 -15.00 -23.35
N ASP A 197 14.47 -14.60 -24.54
CA ASP A 197 15.47 -13.52 -24.69
C ASP A 197 14.89 -12.09 -24.77
N ASP A 198 13.56 -11.94 -24.79
CA ASP A 198 12.90 -10.63 -24.92
C ASP A 198 12.80 -9.83 -23.61
N LEU A 199 13.07 -10.45 -22.45
CA LEU A 199 13.09 -9.70 -21.18
C LEU A 199 14.44 -9.01 -20.91
N ALA A 200 15.54 -9.52 -21.46
CA ALA A 200 16.89 -9.02 -21.16
C ALA A 200 17.34 -7.86 -22.07
N THR A 201 16.66 -7.63 -23.19
CA THR A 201 17.08 -6.66 -24.23
C THR A 201 16.23 -5.39 -24.25
N ALA A 202 15.31 -5.22 -23.30
CA ALA A 202 14.54 -3.99 -23.16
C ALA A 202 15.41 -2.90 -22.50
N GLY A 203 16.28 -2.25 -23.29
CA GLY A 203 16.74 -0.88 -23.01
C GLY A 203 15.52 0.02 -22.75
N PRO A 204 15.67 1.18 -22.08
CA PRO A 204 14.61 1.90 -21.33
C PRO A 204 13.25 1.70 -21.97
N ALA A 205 12.53 0.70 -21.46
CA ALA A 205 11.47 0.02 -22.20
C ALA A 205 10.41 1.01 -22.65
N ALA A 206 9.84 0.80 -23.84
CA ALA A 206 8.65 1.52 -24.26
C ALA A 206 7.60 1.41 -23.14
N THR A 207 7.36 2.53 -22.44
CA THR A 207 6.39 2.61 -21.35
C THR A 207 5.12 3.26 -21.87
N THR A 208 4.00 2.87 -21.28
CA THR A 208 2.70 3.48 -21.52
C THR A 208 2.14 4.02 -20.22
N MET A 209 1.43 5.13 -20.33
CA MET A 209 0.71 5.70 -19.21
C MET A 209 -0.57 4.89 -18.96
N ARG A 210 -0.81 4.53 -17.71
CA ARG A 210 -2.02 3.85 -17.24
C ARG A 210 -2.58 4.62 -16.06
N THR A 211 -3.90 4.70 -15.95
CA THR A 211 -4.56 5.47 -14.89
C THR A 211 -5.31 4.54 -13.96
N ALA A 212 -5.26 4.82 -12.66
CA ALA A 212 -6.11 4.24 -11.64
C ALA A 212 -6.88 5.36 -10.92
N THR A 213 -8.06 5.04 -10.42
CA THR A 213 -8.83 5.93 -9.54
C THR A 213 -8.79 5.33 -8.15
N LEU A 214 -8.24 6.09 -7.21
CA LEU A 214 -8.09 5.69 -5.82
C LEU A 214 -9.06 6.47 -4.94
N GLY A 215 -9.71 5.79 -4.01
CA GLY A 215 -10.55 6.42 -3.00
C GLY A 215 -9.79 6.72 -1.72
N THR A 216 -10.05 7.84 -1.07
CA THR A 216 -9.42 8.16 0.21
C THR A 216 -10.29 9.06 1.09
N ARG A 217 -10.07 8.99 2.41
CA ARG A 217 -10.59 9.94 3.39
C ARG A 217 -9.50 10.84 3.98
N LEU A 218 -8.32 10.85 3.37
CA LEU A 218 -7.27 11.79 3.74
C LEU A 218 -7.78 13.22 3.49
N ALA A 219 -7.74 14.08 4.50
CA ALA A 219 -8.11 15.48 4.35
C ALA A 219 -7.08 16.24 3.48
N SER A 220 -7.55 17.23 2.72
CA SER A 220 -6.63 18.22 2.16
C SER A 220 -6.17 19.17 3.27
N PRO A 221 -4.91 19.63 3.26
CA PRO A 221 -4.44 20.64 4.21
C PRO A 221 -5.34 21.89 4.17
N ALA A 222 -5.74 22.38 5.34
CA ALA A 222 -6.49 23.63 5.43
C ALA A 222 -5.64 24.80 4.91
N HIS A 223 -6.29 25.76 4.26
CA HIS A 223 -5.59 26.93 3.73
C HIS A 223 -4.97 27.74 4.87
N GLY A 224 -3.64 27.90 4.86
CA GLY A 224 -2.90 28.62 5.90
C GLY A 224 -2.71 27.83 7.20
N ALA A 225 -2.91 26.51 7.20
CA ALA A 225 -2.56 25.67 8.35
C ALA A 225 -1.07 25.85 8.71
N PRO A 226 -0.72 26.00 10.01
CA PRO A 226 0.67 26.17 10.44
C PRO A 226 1.51 24.94 10.11
N HIS A 227 0.92 23.74 10.28
CA HIS A 227 1.53 22.45 9.95
C HIS A 227 0.66 21.74 8.90
N PRO A 228 0.83 22.06 7.61
CA PRO A 228 -0.04 21.54 6.56
C PRO A 228 0.15 20.04 6.32
N VAL A 229 1.34 19.51 6.61
CA VAL A 229 1.68 18.10 6.43
C VAL A 229 2.54 17.63 7.60
N VAL A 230 2.02 16.66 8.33
CA VAL A 230 2.67 16.06 9.50
C VAL A 230 2.97 14.58 9.21
N ASP A 231 4.22 14.19 9.38
CA ASP A 231 4.65 12.79 9.34
C ASP A 231 4.58 12.20 10.75
N VAL A 232 4.19 10.92 10.84
CA VAL A 232 4.27 10.14 12.08
C VAL A 232 5.43 9.16 11.93
N THR A 233 6.46 9.34 12.75
CA THR A 233 7.61 8.44 12.80
C THR A 233 7.34 7.38 13.85
N LEU A 234 7.30 6.11 13.41
CA LEU A 234 7.10 4.97 14.30
C LEU A 234 8.40 4.69 15.08
N PRO A 235 8.29 4.24 16.35
CA PRO A 235 9.44 3.83 17.12
C PRO A 235 10.10 2.57 16.52
N ASP A 236 11.37 2.33 16.88
CA ASP A 236 12.07 1.11 16.47
C ASP A 236 11.36 -0.12 17.05
N ALA A 237 11.30 -1.22 16.28
CA ALA A 237 10.61 -2.43 16.71
C ALA A 237 11.21 -3.06 17.98
N SER A 238 12.46 -2.73 18.32
CA SER A 238 13.13 -3.19 19.54
C SER A 238 12.80 -2.37 20.79
N ASP A 239 12.20 -1.19 20.63
CA ASP A 239 11.74 -0.32 21.71
C ASP A 239 10.46 0.37 21.24
N PRO A 240 9.26 -0.22 21.48
CA PRO A 240 7.99 0.24 20.94
C PRO A 240 7.50 1.53 21.62
N GLY A 241 8.42 2.45 21.90
CA GLY A 241 8.26 3.67 22.66
C GLY A 241 7.27 4.66 22.05
N TRP A 242 7.73 5.90 21.84
CA TRP A 242 6.85 6.97 21.38
C TRP A 242 6.86 7.05 19.85
N GLU A 243 5.67 7.07 19.27
CA GLU A 243 5.46 7.60 17.92
C GLU A 243 5.64 9.12 17.98
N VAL A 244 6.29 9.69 16.98
CA VAL A 244 6.66 11.12 16.97
C VAL A 244 5.98 11.82 15.80
N PHE A 245 5.27 12.90 16.08
CA PHE A 245 4.67 13.77 15.06
C PHE A 245 5.68 14.83 14.65
N VAL A 246 5.95 14.93 13.35
CA VAL A 246 6.98 15.83 12.80
C VAL A 246 6.38 16.66 11.66
N ASP A 247 6.49 17.98 11.74
CA ASP A 247 6.16 18.85 10.61
C ASP A 247 7.14 18.60 9.47
N THR A 248 6.64 18.20 8.31
CA THR A 248 7.47 17.87 7.15
C THR A 248 8.20 19.06 6.55
N ALA A 249 7.69 20.28 6.74
CA ALA A 249 8.30 21.48 6.18
C ALA A 249 9.49 21.96 7.02
N SER A 250 9.32 21.99 8.34
CA SER A 250 10.31 22.51 9.29
C SER A 250 11.20 21.43 9.90
N GLY A 251 10.75 20.16 9.90
CA GLY A 251 11.37 19.08 10.67
C GLY A 251 11.15 19.18 12.18
N GLN A 252 10.27 20.10 12.63
CA GLN A 252 9.99 20.30 14.05
C GLN A 252 9.14 19.16 14.60
N THR A 253 9.50 18.66 15.79
CA THR A 253 8.67 17.71 16.54
C THR A 253 7.49 18.44 17.16
N LEU A 254 6.28 18.00 16.86
CA LEU A 254 5.03 18.61 17.33
C LEU A 254 4.47 17.91 18.57
N GLY A 255 4.77 16.63 18.73
CA GLY A 255 4.29 15.84 19.86
C GLY A 255 4.59 14.37 19.72
N TYR A 256 3.97 13.59 20.59
CA TYR A 256 4.23 12.19 20.78
C TYR A 256 2.94 11.42 21.03
N ARG A 257 2.89 10.17 20.57
CA ARG A 257 1.84 9.21 20.92
C ARG A 257 2.46 7.94 21.48
N ARG A 258 1.83 7.38 22.50
CA ARG A 258 2.20 6.08 23.07
C ARG A 258 0.98 5.20 23.21
N THR A 259 1.11 3.95 22.78
CA THR A 259 0.14 2.90 23.10
C THR A 259 0.35 2.43 24.54
N LEU A 260 -0.72 2.43 25.32
CA LEU A 260 -0.74 1.87 26.67
C LEU A 260 -1.36 0.48 26.59
N ASP A 261 -0.56 -0.54 26.91
CA ASP A 261 -0.96 -1.94 26.88
C ASP A 261 -0.71 -2.66 28.21
N ASP A 262 -1.48 -3.73 28.42
CA ASP A 262 -1.30 -4.69 29.51
C ASP A 262 -1.20 -6.09 28.87
N ASP A 263 -0.11 -6.82 29.14
CA ASP A 263 0.23 -8.10 28.51
C ASP A 263 0.07 -8.11 26.97
N GLY A 264 0.48 -7.02 26.29
CA GLY A 264 0.38 -6.88 24.83
C GLY A 264 -1.02 -6.55 24.32
N SER A 265 -2.00 -6.33 25.21
CA SER A 265 -3.33 -5.85 24.86
C SER A 265 -3.44 -4.35 25.12
N ALA A 266 -3.48 -3.56 24.05
CA ALA A 266 -3.71 -2.12 24.15
C ALA A 266 -5.06 -1.84 24.85
N TYR A 267 -5.04 -0.97 25.87
CA TYR A 267 -6.23 -0.50 26.58
C TYR A 267 -6.48 1.01 26.43
N ALA A 268 -5.45 1.80 26.10
CA ALA A 268 -5.57 3.23 25.88
C ALA A 268 -4.43 3.78 25.01
N PHE A 269 -4.56 5.02 24.56
CA PHE A 269 -3.56 5.76 23.81
C PHE A 269 -3.33 7.12 24.45
N SER A 270 -2.07 7.49 24.70
CA SER A 270 -1.68 8.77 25.28
C SER A 270 -1.00 9.65 24.24
N TYR A 271 -1.48 10.87 24.11
CA TYR A 271 -0.99 11.92 23.23
C TYR A 271 -0.39 13.04 24.09
N LEU A 272 0.79 13.52 23.70
CA LEU A 272 1.54 14.54 24.43
C LEU A 272 2.11 15.56 23.43
N VAL A 273 1.73 16.83 23.55
CA VAL A 273 2.30 17.92 22.74
C VAL A 273 3.72 18.22 23.22
N ALA A 274 4.63 18.53 22.28
CA ALA A 274 5.99 18.93 22.61
C ALA A 274 6.04 20.25 23.42
N ASP A 275 7.05 20.39 24.28
CA ASP A 275 7.14 21.53 25.21
C ASP A 275 7.39 22.87 24.50
N ASP A 276 8.07 22.85 23.35
CA ASP A 276 8.46 24.01 22.55
C ASP A 276 7.42 24.43 21.50
N VAL A 277 6.23 23.83 21.55
CA VAL A 277 5.14 24.07 20.59
C VAL A 277 3.91 24.63 21.33
N ASP A 278 3.43 25.78 20.87
CA ASP A 278 2.36 26.55 21.53
C ASP A 278 1.06 26.61 20.71
N ASP A 279 1.12 26.27 19.42
CA ASP A 279 0.02 26.32 18.45
C ASP A 279 -0.57 24.95 18.11
N VAL A 280 -0.22 23.92 18.88
CA VAL A 280 -0.71 22.54 18.74
C VAL A 280 -1.42 22.09 20.01
N THR A 281 -2.54 21.41 19.83
CA THR A 281 -3.32 20.79 20.90
C THR A 281 -3.23 19.26 20.83
N PRO A 282 -3.53 18.54 21.93
CA PRO A 282 -3.59 17.08 21.88
C PRO A 282 -4.59 16.55 20.85
N ASP A 283 -5.71 17.25 20.61
CA ASP A 283 -6.70 16.86 19.59
C ASP A 283 -6.11 16.92 18.17
N ASP A 284 -5.25 17.89 17.87
CA ASP A 284 -4.55 17.95 16.58
C ASP A 284 -3.66 16.71 16.36
N LEU A 285 -3.02 16.20 17.42
CA LEU A 285 -2.21 14.98 17.34
C LEU A 285 -3.06 13.74 17.05
N VAL A 286 -4.26 13.66 17.64
CA VAL A 286 -5.21 12.57 17.34
C VAL A 286 -5.65 12.64 15.87
N ASP A 287 -6.02 13.83 15.40
CA ASP A 287 -6.44 14.04 14.02
C ASP A 287 -5.31 13.70 13.03
N TRP A 288 -4.06 14.10 13.30
CA TRP A 288 -2.91 13.74 12.47
C TRP A 288 -2.60 12.24 12.50
N HIS A 289 -2.83 11.56 13.63
CA HIS A 289 -2.70 10.11 13.70
C HIS A 289 -3.75 9.41 12.84
N ASP A 290 -5.00 9.87 12.85
CA ASP A 290 -6.05 9.37 11.94
C ASP A 290 -5.68 9.61 10.47
N GLN A 291 -5.16 10.80 10.14
CA GLN A 291 -4.66 11.09 8.79
C GLN A 291 -3.49 10.18 8.40
N HIS A 292 -2.60 9.84 9.35
CA HIS A 292 -1.50 8.91 9.11
C HIS A 292 -2.00 7.51 8.73
N ILE A 293 -3.02 6.99 9.42
CA ILE A 293 -3.64 5.69 9.07
C ILE A 293 -4.26 5.76 7.67
N GLN A 294 -5.02 6.83 7.36
CA GLN A 294 -5.62 7.01 6.03
C GLN A 294 -4.56 7.11 4.92
N ARG A 295 -3.43 7.75 5.22
CA ARG A 295 -2.27 7.85 4.32
C ARG A 295 -1.63 6.48 4.07
N GLN A 296 -1.46 5.66 5.11
CA GLN A 296 -0.95 4.28 4.96
C GLN A 296 -1.85 3.43 4.06
N LEU A 297 -3.17 3.54 4.23
CA LEU A 297 -4.16 2.85 3.37
C LEU A 297 -4.05 3.33 1.92
N LEU A 298 -3.96 4.65 1.68
CA LEU A 298 -3.77 5.20 0.34
C LEU A 298 -2.47 4.70 -0.33
N VAL A 299 -1.38 4.64 0.43
CA VAL A 299 -0.08 4.14 -0.03
C VAL A 299 -0.18 2.67 -0.44
N GLU A 300 -0.90 1.86 0.34
CA GLU A 300 -1.16 0.46 0.00
C GLU A 300 -2.05 0.33 -1.24
N ASP A 301 -3.13 1.11 -1.35
CA ASP A 301 -3.99 1.11 -2.53
C ASP A 301 -3.24 1.51 -3.80
N ALA A 302 -2.38 2.53 -3.72
CA ALA A 302 -1.52 2.95 -4.83
C ALA A 302 -0.53 1.84 -5.23
N ARG A 303 0.06 1.15 -4.24
CA ARG A 303 0.93 -0.01 -4.46
C ARG A 303 0.17 -1.13 -5.14
N GLN A 304 -0.99 -1.51 -4.62
CA GLN A 304 -1.84 -2.57 -5.18
C GLN A 304 -2.26 -2.25 -6.61
N ALA A 305 -2.69 -1.03 -6.89
CA ALA A 305 -3.02 -0.58 -8.24
C ALA A 305 -1.83 -0.76 -9.20
N TYR A 306 -0.62 -0.36 -8.78
CA TYR A 306 0.55 -0.51 -9.65
C TYR A 306 1.00 -1.97 -9.82
N VAL A 307 0.88 -2.81 -8.78
CA VAL A 307 1.12 -4.27 -8.86
C VAL A 307 0.21 -4.91 -9.91
N HIS A 308 -1.09 -4.57 -9.91
CA HIS A 308 -2.05 -5.07 -10.89
C HIS A 308 -1.68 -4.63 -12.31
N LEU A 309 -1.35 -3.35 -12.49
CA LEU A 309 -0.90 -2.84 -13.79
C LEU A 309 0.36 -3.55 -14.30
N LEU A 310 1.32 -3.86 -13.43
CA LEU A 310 2.53 -4.61 -13.79
C LEU A 310 2.22 -6.08 -14.14
N ALA A 311 1.19 -6.66 -13.51
CA ALA A 311 0.72 -8.02 -13.79
C ALA A 311 -0.14 -8.12 -15.07
N GLY A 312 -0.53 -6.99 -15.67
CA GLY A 312 -1.43 -6.94 -16.82
C GLY A 312 -2.91 -7.05 -16.46
N LEU A 313 -3.24 -6.77 -15.21
CA LEU A 313 -4.59 -6.71 -14.69
C LEU A 313 -5.11 -5.27 -14.71
N GLU A 314 -6.43 -5.14 -14.60
CA GLU A 314 -7.04 -3.85 -14.31
C GLU A 314 -6.74 -3.47 -12.85
N PRO A 315 -6.52 -2.18 -12.53
CA PRO A 315 -6.42 -1.75 -11.15
C PRO A 315 -7.68 -2.17 -10.37
N PRO A 316 -7.56 -2.64 -9.13
CA PRO A 316 -8.73 -2.97 -8.33
C PRO A 316 -9.59 -1.71 -8.16
N VAL A 317 -10.91 -1.88 -8.21
CA VAL A 317 -11.84 -0.80 -7.81
C VAL A 317 -11.53 -0.48 -6.35
N SER A 318 -11.25 0.78 -6.03
CA SER A 318 -11.03 1.19 -4.64
C SER A 318 -12.21 0.75 -3.78
N VAL A 319 -11.89 -0.08 -2.80
CA VAL A 319 -12.86 -0.52 -1.81
C VAL A 319 -13.15 0.70 -0.92
N GLN A 320 -14.41 1.09 -0.84
CA GLN A 320 -14.82 1.95 0.25
C GLN A 320 -14.62 1.15 1.53
N TYR A 321 -13.63 1.53 2.34
CA TYR A 321 -13.54 1.06 3.72
C TYR A 321 -14.68 1.73 4.52
N THR A 322 -15.90 1.26 4.31
CA THR A 322 -17.03 1.50 5.20
C THR A 322 -16.88 0.55 6.38
N VAL A 323 -16.71 1.11 7.57
CA VAL A 323 -16.90 0.39 8.84
C VAL A 323 -18.39 0.39 9.15
#